data_AF-A0A7Y2VIG2-F1
#
_entry.id   AF-A0A7Y2VIG2-F1
#
_cell.length_a   1.000
_cell.length_b   1.000
_cell.length_c   1.000
_cell.angle_alpha   90.00
_cell.angle_beta   90.00
_cell.angle_gamma   90.00
#
_symmetry.space_group_name_H-M   'P 1'
#
loop_
_entity.id
_entity.type
_entity.pdbx_description
1 polymer ?
#
loop_
_entity_poly.entity_id
_entity_poly.type
_entity_poly.pdbx_seq_one_letter_code
_entity_poly.pdbx_strand_id
1 'polypeptide(L)'
;MARKQPSTLRIGYRYRPKRLAPDYDALVIGSGIGGLTNAALLSELGWKVCVLEQHYTAGGYTHSYERAGYEWDVGVHYIGDVGAP
;
A
#
# COMPACT_ATOMS: atom_id res chain seq x y z
N MET A 1 -10.97 0.18 -28.76
CA MET A 1 -10.17 0.51 -27.56
C MET A 1 -10.27 -0.63 -26.57
N ALA A 2 -9.14 -1.20 -26.13
CA ALA A 2 -9.16 -2.25 -25.12
C ALA A 2 -9.70 -1.68 -23.80
N ARG A 3 -10.73 -2.33 -23.23
CA ARG A 3 -11.26 -2.01 -21.90
C ARG A 3 -10.14 -2.22 -20.89
N LYS A 4 -9.50 -1.14 -20.42
CA LYS A 4 -8.53 -1.21 -19.33
C LYS A 4 -9.26 -1.83 -18.13
N GLN A 5 -8.89 -3.05 -17.76
CA GLN A 5 -9.36 -3.65 -16.52
C GLN A 5 -8.61 -2.98 -15.38
N PRO A 6 -9.30 -2.42 -14.36
CA PRO A 6 -8.63 -1.92 -13.16
C PRO A 6 -7.81 -3.04 -12.53
N SER A 7 -6.72 -2.68 -11.84
CA SER A 7 -5.91 -3.68 -11.15
C SER A 7 -6.72 -4.32 -10.03
N THR A 8 -7.20 -5.54 -10.26
CA THR A 8 -7.78 -6.41 -9.23
C THR A 8 -6.73 -6.96 -8.26
N LEU A 9 -5.54 -6.36 -8.24
CA LEU A 9 -4.41 -6.75 -7.41
C LEU A 9 -4.73 -6.37 -5.96
N ARG A 10 -5.27 -7.34 -5.22
CA ARG A 10 -5.28 -7.29 -3.77
C ARG A 10 -3.83 -7.24 -3.28
N ILE A 11 -3.37 -6.07 -2.86
CA ILE A 11 -2.04 -5.91 -2.29
C ILE A 11 -2.05 -6.47 -0.87
N GLY A 12 -1.21 -7.47 -0.64
CA GLY A 12 -1.06 -8.15 0.64
C GLY A 12 -2.03 -9.33 0.85
N TYR A 13 -1.85 -10.01 1.98
CA TYR A 13 -2.61 -11.19 2.37
C TYR A 13 -3.32 -10.93 3.70
N ARG A 14 -4.53 -11.51 3.86
CA ARG A 14 -5.25 -11.45 5.14
C ARG A 14 -4.35 -11.97 6.26
N TYR A 15 -4.29 -11.20 7.34
CA TYR A 15 -3.56 -11.55 8.55
C TYR A 15 -3.96 -12.96 9.04
N ARG A 16 -2.96 -13.79 9.27
CA ARG A 16 -3.07 -15.07 9.97
C ARG A 16 -1.80 -15.24 10.79
N PRO A 17 -1.86 -15.59 12.09
CA PRO A 17 -0.66 -15.78 12.90
C PRO A 17 0.35 -16.75 12.26
N LYS A 18 -0.14 -17.82 11.63
CA LYS A 18 0.68 -18.83 10.91
C LYS A 18 1.42 -18.32 9.67
N ARG A 19 1.12 -17.11 9.18
CA ARG A 19 1.77 -16.50 8.01
C ARG A 19 2.86 -15.50 8.40
N LEU A 20 2.98 -15.19 9.69
CA LEU A 20 4.06 -14.34 10.17
C LEU A 20 5.34 -15.16 10.21
N ALA A 21 6.44 -14.54 9.79
CA ALA A 21 7.75 -15.07 10.09
C ALA A 21 7.99 -15.01 11.62
N PRO A 22 8.89 -15.86 12.16
CA PRO A 22 9.13 -15.90 13.60
C PRO A 22 9.74 -14.60 14.14
N ASP A 23 10.46 -13.86 13.29
CA ASP A 23 11.24 -12.68 13.60
C ASP A 23 11.08 -11.60 12.51
N TYR A 24 11.15 -10.34 12.91
CA TYR A 24 11.21 -9.16 12.05
C TYR A 24 12.11 -8.12 12.72
N ASP A 25 12.88 -7.38 11.92
CA ASP A 25 13.70 -6.28 12.43
C ASP A 25 12.84 -5.03 12.69
N ALA A 26 11.75 -4.87 11.94
CA ALA A 26 10.80 -3.78 12.12
C ALA A 26 9.36 -4.19 11.85
N LEU A 27 8.45 -3.61 12.64
CA LEU A 27 7.01 -3.64 12.40
C LEU A 27 6.53 -2.24 12.02
N VAL A 28 5.82 -2.14 10.90
CA VAL A 28 5.18 -0.91 10.44
C VAL A 28 3.67 -1.08 10.54
N ILE A 29 3.02 -0.22 11.32
CA ILE A 29 1.57 -0.23 11.50
C ILE A 29 0.96 0.85 10.60
N GLY A 30 0.15 0.41 9.64
CA GLY A 30 -0.45 1.26 8.61
C GLY A 30 0.32 1.24 7.30
N SER A 31 -0.42 1.13 6.19
CA SER A 31 0.09 1.08 4.83
C SER A 31 -0.14 2.38 4.05
N GLY A 32 -0.25 3.51 4.75
CA GLY A 32 -0.22 4.82 4.12
C GLY A 32 1.14 5.11 3.48
N ILE A 33 1.20 6.17 2.67
CA ILE A 33 2.42 6.57 1.96
C ILE A 33 3.66 6.63 2.86
N GLY A 34 3.57 7.25 4.05
CA GLY A 34 4.71 7.30 4.98
C GLY A 34 5.12 5.93 5.52
N GLY A 35 4.17 5.05 5.82
CA GLY A 35 4.44 3.70 6.32
C GLY A 35 5.10 2.82 5.26
N LEU A 36 4.58 2.83 4.04
CA LEU A 36 5.16 2.08 2.92
C LEU A 36 6.52 2.62 2.50
N THR A 37 6.71 3.94 2.50
CA THR A 37 8.03 4.55 2.23
C THR A 37 9.06 4.11 3.27
N ASN A 38 8.73 4.17 4.56
CA ASN A 38 9.62 3.71 5.61
C ASN A 38 9.93 2.21 5.49
N ALA A 39 8.92 1.38 5.25
CA ALA A 39 9.10 -0.06 5.07
C ALA A 39 9.99 -0.38 3.87
N ALA A 40 9.84 0.33 2.76
CA ALA A 40 10.66 0.17 1.57
C ALA A 40 12.13 0.53 1.83
N LEU A 41 12.38 1.69 2.46
CA LEU A 41 13.74 2.12 2.79
C LEU A 41 14.44 1.17 3.77
N LEU A 42 13.74 0.72 4.82
CA LEU A 42 14.29 -0.26 5.75
C LEU A 42 14.58 -1.60 5.05
N SER A 43 13.69 -2.04 4.15
CA SER A 43 13.90 -3.27 3.37
C SER A 43 15.11 -3.13 2.44
N GLU A 44 15.32 -1.97 1.83
CA GLU A 44 16.50 -1.66 0.99
C GLU A 44 17.80 -1.71 1.81
N LEU A 45 17.76 -1.33 3.09
CA LEU A 45 18.85 -1.49 4.04
C LEU A 45 19.03 -2.95 4.53
N GLY A 46 18.27 -3.90 3.99
CA GLY A 46 18.36 -5.32 4.30
C GLY A 46 17.54 -5.78 5.50
N TRP A 47 16.67 -4.92 6.05
CA TRP A 47 15.84 -5.28 7.19
C TRP A 47 14.65 -6.13 6.74
N LYS A 48 14.29 -7.11 7.56
CA LYS A 48 13.07 -7.89 7.42
C LYS A 48 11.91 -7.13 8.06
N VAL A 49 11.12 -6.46 7.22
CA VAL A 49 10.02 -5.59 7.66
C VAL A 49 8.66 -6.28 7.52
N CYS A 50 7.81 -6.17 8.53
CA CYS A 50 6.39 -6.52 8.44
C CYS A 50 5.52 -5.27 8.45
N VAL A 51 4.70 -5.09 7.41
CA VAL A 51 3.67 -4.05 7.37
C VAL A 51 2.31 -4.66 7.71
N LEU A 52 1.62 -4.08 8.69
CA LEU A 52 0.29 -4.47 9.11
C LEU A 52 -0.71 -3.36 8.78
N GLU A 53 -1.75 -3.70 8.02
CA GLU A 53 -2.83 -2.81 7.65
C GLU A 53 -4.16 -3.37 8.17
N GLN A 54 -4.96 -2.52 8.79
CA GLN A 54 -6.31 -2.88 9.27
C GLN A 54 -7.32 -2.91 8.11
N HIS A 55 -7.13 -2.04 7.13
CA HIS A 55 -7.97 -1.95 5.94
C HIS A 55 -7.72 -3.12 4.99
N TYR A 56 -8.72 -3.47 4.19
CA TYR A 56 -8.61 -4.58 3.24
C TYR A 56 -7.78 -4.23 1.99
N THR A 57 -7.44 -2.94 1.83
CA THR A 57 -6.66 -2.36 0.73
C THR A 57 -5.54 -1.52 1.32
N ALA A 58 -4.33 -1.65 0.76
CA ALA A 58 -3.19 -0.85 1.14
C ALA A 58 -3.27 0.58 0.57
N GLY A 59 -2.62 1.55 1.22
CA GLY A 59 -2.47 2.93 0.72
C GLY A 59 -2.97 4.02 1.66
N GLY A 60 -3.69 3.70 2.75
CA GLY A 60 -4.19 4.74 3.67
C GLY A 60 -5.06 5.77 2.94
N TYR A 61 -4.78 7.08 3.05
CA TYR A 61 -5.51 8.11 2.29
C TYR A 61 -5.11 8.23 0.80
N THR A 62 -4.25 7.35 0.30
CA THR A 62 -3.76 7.35 -1.08
C THR A 62 -4.22 6.12 -1.87
N HIS A 63 -5.23 5.40 -1.38
CA HIS A 63 -5.79 4.25 -2.09
C HIS A 63 -6.98 4.64 -2.95
N SER A 64 -7.19 3.90 -4.03
CA SER A 64 -8.42 3.97 -4.83
C SER A 64 -9.30 2.75 -4.58
N TYR A 65 -10.61 2.90 -4.73
CA TYR A 65 -11.58 1.80 -4.61
C TYR A 65 -12.64 1.87 -5.71
N GLU A 66 -13.20 0.71 -6.07
CA GLU A 66 -14.26 0.62 -7.06
C GLU A 66 -15.63 0.70 -6.41
N ARG A 67 -16.53 1.51 -6.99
CA ARG A 67 -17.95 1.52 -6.65
C ARG A 67 -18.78 1.78 -7.90
N ALA A 68 -19.70 0.86 -8.18
CA ALA A 68 -20.62 0.92 -9.33
C ALA A 68 -19.90 1.04 -10.70
N GLY A 69 -18.76 0.37 -10.86
CA GLY A 69 -17.98 0.40 -12.11
C GLY A 69 -17.13 1.66 -12.31
N TYR A 70 -17.06 2.53 -11.31
CA TYR A 70 -16.18 3.70 -11.29
C TYR A 70 -15.11 3.55 -10.22
N GLU A 71 -13.92 4.05 -10.51
CA GLU A 71 -12.80 4.14 -9.57
C GLU A 71 -12.82 5.50 -8.86
N TRP A 72 -12.66 5.48 -7.54
CA TRP A 72 -12.71 6.65 -6.67
C TRP A 72 -11.43 6.71 -5.84
N ASP A 73 -10.77 7.87 -5.82
CA ASP A 73 -9.72 8.15 -4.85
C ASP A 73 -10.34 8.64 -3.53
N VAL A 74 -9.71 8.31 -2.40
CA VAL A 74 -10.19 8.71 -1.07
C VAL A 74 -9.59 10.01 -0.56
N GLY A 75 -8.50 10.53 -1.15
CA GLY A 75 -7.84 11.67 -0.53
C GLY A 75 -6.78 12.42 -1.33
N VAL A 76 -5.95 11.75 -2.12
CA VAL A 76 -4.87 12.45 -2.84
C VAL A 76 -5.39 12.95 -4.18
N HIS A 77 -5.48 14.27 -4.32
CA HIS A 77 -6.02 14.89 -5.55
C HIS A 77 -4.95 15.57 -6.40
N TYR A 78 -3.88 16.07 -5.77
CA TYR A 78 -2.79 16.76 -6.45
C TYR A 78 -1.48 16.54 -5.71
N ILE A 79 -0.41 16.31 -6.48
CA ILE A 79 0.98 16.42 -6.04
C ILE A 79 1.60 17.50 -6.92
N GLY A 80 1.99 18.61 -6.31
CA GLY A 80 2.64 19.72 -7.02
C GLY A 80 4.11 19.42 -7.30
N ASP A 81 4.69 20.19 -8.23
CA ASP A 81 6.15 20.22 -8.46
C ASP A 81 6.78 18.87 -8.87
N VAL A 82 5.98 18.00 -9.50
CA VAL A 82 6.42 16.69 -10.04
C VAL A 82 6.90 16.75 -11.50
N GLY A 83 7.01 17.95 -12.06
CA GLY A 83 7.58 18.17 -13.39
C GLY A 83 9.11 18.30 -13.30
N ALA A 84 9.83 17.78 -14.28
CA ALA A 84 11.21 18.20 -14.47
C ALA A 84 11.23 19.71 -14.80
N PRO A 85 12.27 20.45 -14.37
CA PRO A 85 12.45 21.85 -14.77
C PRO A 85 12.48 22.03 -16.29
#